data_AF-A0A1M7SWJ8-F1
#
_entry.id   AF-A0A1M7SWJ8-F1
#
_cell.length_a   1.000
_cell.length_b   1.000
_cell.length_c   1.000
_cell.angle_alpha   90.00
_cell.angle_beta   90.00
_cell.angle_gamma   90.00
#
_symmetry.space_group_name_H-M   'P 1'
#
loop_
_entity.id
_entity.type
_entity.pdbx_description
1 polymer ?
#
loop_
_entity_poly.entity_id
_entity_poly.type
_entity_poly.pdbx_seq_one_letter_code
_entity_poly.pdbx_strand_id
1 'polypeptide(L)'
;MTINANEQILSEYTGNGTQKKFPIPFSYINTTDLKVSKIDAQGKNTLLSFGLDYSVYPEKGLNGGELTTALAPSLNTTLKIELDPIIEQEMDLKNNGILDAEALETALDKLTLICKTLKAKLSNL
;
A
#
# COMPACT_ATOMS: atom_id res chain seq x y z
N MET A 1 10.88 10.48 4.25
CA MET A 1 10.10 10.33 3.01
C MET A 1 9.34 11.65 2.77
N THR A 2 8.63 11.83 1.67
CA THR A 2 7.72 12.98 1.54
C THR A 2 6.50 12.51 0.76
N ILE A 3 5.33 12.59 1.39
CA ILE A 3 4.09 12.09 0.79
C ILE A 3 3.46 13.16 -0.10
N ASN A 4 3.38 12.88 -1.40
CA ASN A 4 2.64 13.71 -2.32
C ASN A 4 1.13 13.38 -2.23
N ALA A 5 0.32 14.36 -1.85
CA ALA A 5 -1.13 14.20 -1.69
C ALA A 5 -1.86 13.82 -3.00
N ASN A 6 -1.24 14.01 -4.16
CA ASN A 6 -1.79 13.68 -5.48
C ASN A 6 -1.20 12.40 -6.09
N GLU A 7 -0.31 11.69 -5.40
CA GLU A 7 0.11 10.36 -5.83
C GLU A 7 -1.08 9.40 -5.92
N GLN A 8 -0.97 8.36 -6.75
CA GLN A 8 -1.97 7.29 -6.77
C GLN A 8 -2.03 6.58 -5.40
N ILE A 9 -3.16 5.94 -5.10
CA ILE A 9 -3.32 5.05 -3.92
C ILE A 9 -3.69 3.62 -4.34
N LEU A 10 -3.73 3.38 -5.64
CA LEU A 10 -4.26 2.18 -6.27
C LEU A 10 -3.45 1.91 -7.53
N SER A 11 -3.01 0.66 -7.68
CA SER A 11 -2.52 0.12 -8.95
C SER A 11 -3.23 -1.18 -9.28
N GLU A 12 -3.47 -1.37 -10.58
CA GLU A 12 -4.13 -2.55 -11.13
C GLU A 12 -3.26 -3.17 -12.22
N TYR A 13 -3.10 -4.49 -12.18
CA TYR A 13 -2.32 -5.27 -13.13
C TYR A 13 -3.15 -6.41 -13.70
N THR A 14 -3.14 -6.56 -15.01
CA THR A 14 -3.76 -7.70 -15.68
C THR A 14 -2.88 -8.93 -15.55
N GLY A 15 -3.45 -10.02 -15.05
CA GLY A 15 -2.82 -11.32 -14.96
C GLY A 15 -2.61 -11.96 -16.34
N ASN A 16 -1.42 -12.52 -16.54
CA ASN A 16 -1.02 -13.23 -17.75
C ASN A 16 -0.63 -14.71 -17.46
N GLY A 17 -0.77 -15.16 -16.21
CA GLY A 17 -0.41 -16.51 -15.77
C GLY A 17 1.08 -16.76 -15.55
N THR A 18 1.96 -15.77 -15.76
CA THR A 18 3.42 -15.95 -15.66
C THR A 18 4.13 -14.88 -14.83
N GLN A 19 3.75 -13.60 -14.96
CA GLN A 19 4.31 -12.49 -14.20
C GLN A 19 3.94 -12.62 -12.72
N LYS A 20 4.95 -12.45 -11.85
CA LYS A 20 4.77 -12.49 -10.38
C LYS A 20 5.18 -11.20 -9.69
N LYS A 21 5.89 -10.32 -10.39
CA LYS A 21 6.51 -9.11 -9.86
C LYS A 21 5.76 -7.90 -10.38
N PHE A 22 5.35 -7.03 -9.46
CA PHE A 22 4.49 -5.89 -9.74
C PHE A 22 5.00 -4.67 -8.97
N PRO A 23 5.38 -3.57 -9.64
CA PRO A 23 5.84 -2.38 -8.94
C PRO A 23 4.70 -1.78 -8.10
N ILE A 24 5.05 -1.10 -7.01
CA ILE A 24 4.10 -0.29 -6.24
C ILE A 24 4.45 1.18 -6.54
N PRO A 25 3.58 1.93 -7.23
CA PRO A 25 3.90 3.29 -7.71
C PRO A 25 3.55 4.38 -6.68
N PHE A 26 3.31 4.01 -5.42
CA PHE A 26 2.94 4.93 -4.34
C PHE A 26 3.58 4.55 -3.00
N SER A 27 3.85 5.58 -2.21
CA SER A 27 4.46 5.47 -0.89
C SER A 27 3.53 4.80 0.15
N TYR A 28 4.11 4.02 1.05
CA TYR A 28 3.45 3.45 2.25
C TYR A 28 4.47 3.38 3.41
N ILE A 29 4.00 3.24 4.65
CA ILE A 29 4.88 3.14 5.83
C ILE A 29 5.17 1.67 6.14
N ASN A 30 4.13 0.86 6.29
CA ASN A 30 4.22 -0.56 6.60
C ASN A 30 3.59 -1.41 5.49
N THR A 31 4.07 -2.64 5.30
CA THR A 31 3.45 -3.58 4.35
C THR A 31 2.00 -3.93 4.73
N THR A 32 1.63 -3.77 6.01
CA THR A 32 0.27 -3.90 6.53
C THR A 32 -0.66 -2.78 6.09
N ASP A 33 -0.12 -1.65 5.60
CA ASP A 33 -0.91 -0.56 5.01
C ASP A 33 -1.33 -0.88 3.57
N LEU A 34 -0.92 -2.04 3.03
CA LEU A 34 -1.28 -2.48 1.68
C LEU A 34 -2.38 -3.53 1.74
N LYS A 35 -3.46 -3.26 1.02
CA LYS A 35 -4.54 -4.20 0.76
C LYS A 35 -4.40 -4.75 -0.65
N VAL A 36 -4.11 -6.04 -0.75
CA VAL A 36 -3.90 -6.72 -2.03
C VAL A 36 -5.03 -7.68 -2.29
N SER A 37 -5.55 -7.67 -3.51
CA SER A 37 -6.66 -8.54 -3.90
C SER A 37 -6.59 -8.96 -5.35
N LYS A 38 -7.24 -10.07 -5.68
CA LYS A 38 -7.40 -10.57 -7.05
C LYS A 38 -8.87 -10.60 -7.41
N ILE A 39 -9.21 -10.03 -8.56
CA ILE A 39 -10.55 -10.06 -9.14
C ILE A 39 -10.50 -11.04 -10.32
N ASP A 40 -11.35 -12.07 -10.29
CA ASP A 40 -11.44 -13.03 -11.40
C ASP A 40 -12.32 -12.53 -12.57
N ALA A 41 -12.37 -13.30 -13.65
CA ALA A 41 -13.15 -12.97 -14.84
C ALA A 41 -14.67 -12.92 -14.58
N GLN A 42 -15.14 -13.46 -13.45
CA GLN A 42 -16.53 -13.40 -13.01
C GLN A 42 -16.77 -12.22 -12.04
N GLY A 43 -15.75 -11.39 -11.78
CA GLY A 43 -15.83 -10.24 -10.87
C GLY A 43 -15.69 -10.61 -9.39
N LYS A 44 -15.36 -11.87 -9.05
CA LYS A 44 -15.18 -12.27 -7.65
C LYS A 44 -13.88 -11.69 -7.12
N ASN A 45 -14.00 -10.83 -6.12
CA ASN A 45 -12.85 -10.26 -5.42
C ASN A 45 -12.37 -11.18 -4.28
N THR A 46 -11.09 -11.51 -4.26
CA THR A 46 -10.44 -12.34 -3.23
C THR A 46 -9.26 -11.57 -2.62
N LEU A 47 -9.29 -11.36 -1.30
CA LEU A 47 -8.16 -10.77 -0.57
C LEU A 47 -6.98 -11.74 -0.53
N LEU A 48 -5.77 -11.21 -0.70
CA LEU A 48 -4.53 -11.94 -0.59
C LEU A 48 -3.88 -11.67 0.78
N SER A 49 -3.23 -12.67 1.35
CA SER A 49 -2.57 -12.61 2.66
C SER A 49 -1.07 -12.35 2.52
N PHE A 50 -0.57 -11.30 3.18
CA PHE A 50 0.87 -11.02 3.24
C PHE A 50 1.64 -12.19 3.87
N GLY A 51 2.78 -12.54 3.30
CA GLY A 51 3.63 -13.65 3.73
C GLY A 51 3.20 -15.04 3.21
N LEU A 52 1.96 -15.18 2.73
CA LEU A 52 1.47 -16.43 2.13
C LEU A 52 1.24 -16.27 0.63
N ASP A 53 0.36 -15.34 0.26
CA ASP A 53 -0.04 -15.13 -1.13
C ASP A 53 0.86 -14.12 -1.85
N TYR A 54 1.48 -13.20 -1.10
CA TYR A 54 2.42 -12.22 -1.63
C TYR A 54 3.46 -11.79 -0.59
N SER A 55 4.59 -11.28 -1.07
CA SER A 55 5.59 -10.54 -0.29
C SER A 55 5.85 -9.20 -0.94
N VAL A 56 6.45 -8.27 -0.20
CA VAL A 56 6.84 -6.96 -0.71
C VAL A 56 8.28 -6.72 -0.33
N TYR A 57 9.09 -6.34 -1.32
CA TYR A 57 10.46 -5.95 -1.12
C TYR A 57 10.57 -4.43 -1.34
N PRO A 58 10.98 -3.66 -0.32
CA PRO A 58 11.25 -2.25 -0.52
C PRO A 58 12.44 -2.14 -1.49
N GLU A 59 12.24 -1.43 -2.59
CA GLU A 59 13.30 -1.20 -3.57
C GLU A 59 13.69 0.28 -3.56
N LYS A 60 15.00 0.55 -3.44
CA LYS A 60 15.52 1.92 -3.53
C LYS A 60 15.18 2.50 -4.91
N GLY A 61 14.38 3.56 -4.93
CA GLY A 61 14.07 4.32 -6.14
C GLY A 61 12.66 4.09 -6.71
N LEU A 62 11.92 3.08 -6.23
CA LEU A 62 10.49 2.96 -6.48
C LEU A 62 9.77 3.48 -5.24
N ASN A 63 8.90 4.48 -5.42
CA ASN A 63 8.02 5.00 -4.38
C ASN A 63 7.05 3.88 -3.94
N GLY A 64 7.48 2.94 -3.10
CA GLY A 64 6.72 1.75 -2.67
C GLY A 64 7.39 0.39 -2.97
N GLY A 65 8.47 0.32 -3.76
CA GLY A 65 9.12 -0.98 -4.04
C GLY A 65 8.33 -1.92 -4.96
N GLU A 66 8.48 -3.23 -4.76
CA GLU A 66 7.91 -4.28 -5.63
C GLU A 66 7.17 -5.35 -4.83
N LEU A 67 5.93 -5.65 -5.24
CA LEU A 67 5.14 -6.78 -4.77
C LEU A 67 5.47 -8.04 -5.58
N THR A 68 5.71 -9.14 -4.89
CA THR A 68 5.85 -10.48 -5.50
C THR A 68 4.74 -11.41 -5.05
N THR A 69 3.92 -11.93 -5.98
CA THR A 69 2.90 -12.93 -5.68
C THR A 69 3.48 -14.35 -5.66
N ALA A 70 3.03 -15.20 -4.73
CA ALA A 70 3.42 -16.62 -4.67
C ALA A 70 2.96 -17.39 -5.94
N LEU A 71 1.73 -17.13 -6.39
CA LEU A 71 1.16 -17.65 -7.63
C LEU A 71 0.90 -16.49 -8.59
N ALA A 72 1.33 -16.64 -9.86
CA ALA A 72 1.08 -15.63 -10.88
C ALA A 72 -0.44 -15.46 -11.08
N PRO A 73 -0.97 -14.22 -11.10
CA PRO A 73 -2.37 -13.99 -11.44
C PRO A 73 -2.68 -14.59 -12.82
N SER A 74 -3.71 -15.44 -12.88
CA SER A 74 -4.09 -16.15 -14.10
C SER A 74 -4.59 -15.19 -15.18
N LEU A 75 -4.63 -15.65 -16.43
CA LEU A 75 -5.17 -14.87 -17.54
C LEU A 75 -6.57 -14.33 -17.22
N ASN A 76 -6.84 -13.07 -17.61
CA ASN A 76 -8.10 -12.36 -17.37
C ASN A 76 -8.45 -12.17 -15.88
N THR A 77 -7.46 -12.18 -14.99
CA THR A 77 -7.65 -11.73 -13.60
C THR A 77 -6.99 -10.37 -13.41
N THR A 78 -7.52 -9.55 -12.50
CA THR A 78 -6.91 -8.27 -12.13
C THR A 78 -6.30 -8.41 -10.75
N LEU A 79 -5.00 -8.15 -10.63
CA LEU A 79 -4.35 -7.94 -9.34
C LEU A 79 -4.50 -6.46 -8.97
N LYS A 80 -5.06 -6.20 -7.80
CA LYS A 80 -5.31 -4.86 -7.26
C LYS A 80 -4.45 -4.65 -6.01
N ILE A 81 -3.64 -3.59 -6.01
CA ILE A 81 -2.82 -3.16 -4.86
C ILE A 81 -3.32 -1.80 -4.42
N GLU A 82 -3.85 -1.71 -3.21
CA GLU A 82 -4.48 -0.50 -2.66
C GLU A 82 -3.81 -0.09 -1.35
N LEU A 83 -3.60 1.21 -1.16
CA LEU A 83 -3.16 1.78 0.11
C LEU A 83 -4.37 1.90 1.06
N ASP A 84 -4.34 1.18 2.18
CA ASP A 84 -5.39 1.12 3.21
C ASP A 84 -4.73 1.13 4.61
N PRO A 85 -4.16 2.26 5.05
CA PRO A 85 -3.43 2.35 6.30
C PRO A 85 -4.37 2.25 7.49
N ILE A 86 -3.89 1.66 8.58
CA ILE A 86 -4.61 1.67 9.86
C ILE A 86 -4.68 3.11 10.38
N ILE A 87 -5.90 3.54 10.72
CA ILE A 87 -6.16 4.90 11.24
C ILE A 87 -5.89 4.90 12.75
N GLU A 88 -4.62 5.00 13.11
CA GLU A 88 -4.16 5.06 14.50
C GLU A 88 -2.90 5.92 14.61
N GLN A 89 -2.85 6.77 15.64
CA GLN A 89 -1.68 7.57 15.98
C GLN A 89 -0.79 6.78 16.94
N GLU A 90 0.43 6.45 16.52
CA GLU A 90 1.33 5.55 17.27
C GLU A 90 2.37 6.30 18.11
N MET A 91 2.65 7.57 17.81
CA MET A 91 3.72 8.32 18.49
C MET A 91 3.30 8.76 19.90
N ASP A 92 3.98 8.25 20.93
CA ASP A 92 3.78 8.69 22.31
C ASP A 92 4.65 9.92 22.64
N LEU A 93 4.03 11.10 22.71
CA LEU A 93 4.71 12.36 23.04
C LEU A 93 4.74 12.59 24.55
N LYS A 94 5.94 12.78 25.09
CA LYS A 94 6.17 13.06 26.52
C LYS A 94 6.54 14.52 26.73
N ASN A 95 5.93 15.14 27.74
CA ASN A 95 6.30 16.49 28.12
C ASN A 95 7.77 16.53 28.59
N ASN A 96 8.54 17.50 28.10
CA ASN A 96 9.99 17.63 28.30
C ASN A 96 10.83 16.42 27.82
N GLY A 97 10.26 15.54 26.99
CA GLY A 97 11.00 14.46 26.34
C GLY A 97 11.91 14.97 25.22
N ILE A 98 12.93 14.19 24.88
CA ILE A 98 13.70 14.41 23.65
C ILE A 98 12.80 14.09 22.46
N LEU A 99 12.72 15.01 21.50
CA LEU A 99 11.95 14.83 20.28
C LEU A 99 12.85 14.26 19.17
N ASP A 100 12.52 13.07 18.72
CA ASP A 100 13.14 12.46 17.54
C ASP A 100 12.46 13.01 16.28
N ALA A 101 13.22 13.72 15.45
CA ALA A 101 12.72 14.35 14.24
C ALA A 101 12.29 13.32 13.18
N GLU A 102 12.94 12.16 13.12
CA GLU A 102 12.59 11.08 12.20
C GLU A 102 11.27 10.42 12.62
N ALA A 103 11.10 10.17 13.92
CA ALA A 103 9.84 9.66 14.46
C ALA A 103 8.67 10.64 14.26
N LEU A 104 8.92 11.94 14.46
CA LEU A 104 7.91 12.97 14.20
C LEU A 104 7.53 13.02 12.72
N GLU A 105 8.52 12.98 11.83
CA GLU A 105 8.29 12.96 10.38
C GLU A 105 7.46 11.74 9.97
N THR A 106 7.78 10.55 10.48
CA THR A 106 7.07 9.31 10.15
C THR A 106 5.60 9.40 10.61
N ALA A 107 5.35 9.99 11.77
CA ALA A 107 3.98 10.21 12.26
C ALA A 107 3.19 11.20 11.38
N LEU A 108 3.84 12.28 10.92
CA LEU A 108 3.24 13.26 10.01
C LEU A 108 2.99 12.69 8.60
N ASP A 109 3.91 11.86 8.10
CA ASP A 109 3.75 11.15 6.84
C ASP A 109 2.58 10.15 6.91
N LYS A 110 2.44 9.39 8.01
CA LYS A 110 1.30 8.49 8.23
C LYS A 110 -0.03 9.26 8.23
N LEU A 111 -0.11 10.39 8.93
CA LEU A 111 -1.30 11.25 8.93
C LEU A 111 -1.62 11.76 7.52
N THR A 112 -0.61 12.12 6.74
CA THR A 112 -0.79 12.55 5.34
C THR A 112 -1.33 11.42 4.46
N LEU A 113 -0.84 10.18 4.64
CA LEU A 113 -1.36 9.00 3.94
C LEU A 113 -2.82 8.71 4.31
N ILE A 114 -3.18 8.78 5.60
CA ILE A 114 -4.57 8.62 6.07
C ILE A 114 -5.48 9.67 5.43
N CYS A 115 -5.10 10.95 5.46
CA CYS A 115 -5.88 12.03 4.84
C CYS A 115 -6.09 11.78 3.33
N LYS A 116 -5.05 11.32 2.63
CA LYS A 116 -5.09 10.99 1.21
C LYS A 116 -6.07 9.84 0.91
N THR A 117 -6.04 8.76 1.69
CA THR A 117 -6.95 7.62 1.50
C THR A 117 -8.39 7.97 1.86
N LEU A 118 -8.62 8.76 2.92
CA LEU A 118 -9.95 9.27 3.26
C LEU A 118 -10.53 10.16 2.17
N LYS A 119 -9.73 11.08 1.61
CA LYS A 119 -10.15 11.93 0.47
C LYS A 119 -10.60 11.08 -0.72
N ALA A 120 -9.85 10.03 -1.05
CA ALA A 120 -10.20 9.13 -2.15
C ALA A 120 -11.47 8.34 -1.86
N LYS A 121 -11.64 7.80 -0.65
CA LYS A 121 -12.86 7.08 -0.23
C LYS A 121 -14.11 7.98 -0.29
N LEU A 122 -13.98 9.24 0.14
CA LEU A 122 -15.07 10.24 0.06
C LEU A 122 -15.41 10.67 -1.36
N SER A 123 -14.44 10.66 -2.28
CA SER A 123 -14.67 11.01 -3.70
C SER A 123 -15.37 9.89 -4.48
N ASN A 124 -15.37 8.66 -3.94
CA ASN A 124 -16.02 7.48 -4.53
C ASN A 124 -17.43 7.21 -3.95
N LEU A 125 -17.92 8.10 -3.06
CA LEU A 125 -19.29 8.14 -2.53
C LEU A 125 -20.13 9.14 -3.33
#